data_AF-A0A0K0CYS1-F1
#
_entry.id   AF-A0A0K0CYS1-F1
#
_cell.length_a   1.000
_cell.length_b   1.000
_cell.length_c   1.000
_cell.angle_alpha   90.00
_cell.angle_beta   90.00
_cell.angle_gamma   90.00
#
_symmetry.space_group_name_H-M   'P 1'
#
loop_
_entity.id
_entity.type
_entity.pdbx_description
1 polymer ?
#
loop_
_entity_poly.entity_id
_entity_poly.type
_entity_poly.pdbx_seq_one_letter_code
_entity_poly.pdbx_strand_id
1 'polypeptide(L)'
;MFFKSLLFILIVFIVCAAGIPQQHPRTQNYKVRGTLLCGKTPAKDVHVKLVDDDFGPDPDDVLEAGFTDRDGFFELAGSTAERTTIDPHLIFYHDCNDGSTPCQRRWKFELPNHYITRDSEPPKVMDIGKWNLEALLPGESHDCLH
;
A
#
# COMPACT_ATOMS: atom_id res chain seq x y z
N MET A 1 -39.69 41.45 3.51
CA MET A 1 -38.86 40.85 4.60
C MET A 1 -38.29 39.50 4.21
N PHE A 2 -39.05 38.60 3.57
CA PHE A 2 -38.58 37.29 3.09
C PHE A 2 -37.34 37.31 2.17
N PHE A 3 -37.29 38.21 1.19
CA PHE A 3 -36.18 38.27 0.21
C PHE A 3 -34.83 38.66 0.83
N LYS A 4 -34.83 39.52 1.87
CA LYS A 4 -33.62 39.90 2.61
C LYS A 4 -33.12 38.76 3.51
N SER A 5 -34.05 37.99 4.09
CA SER A 5 -33.73 36.80 4.87
C SER A 5 -33.10 35.69 4.00
N LEU A 6 -33.64 35.48 2.79
CA LEU A 6 -33.11 34.51 1.83
C LEU A 6 -31.70 34.89 1.34
N LEU A 7 -31.48 36.17 1.05
CA LEU A 7 -30.16 36.68 0.64
C LEU A 7 -29.12 36.53 1.76
N PHE A 8 -29.51 36.77 3.02
CA PHE A 8 -28.64 36.59 4.17
C PHE A 8 -28.25 35.12 4.39
N ILE A 9 -29.22 34.20 4.27
CA ILE A 9 -28.97 32.74 4.34
C ILE A 9 -28.02 32.29 3.22
N LEU A 10 -28.21 32.78 1.99
CA LEU A 10 -27.33 32.47 0.86
C LEU A 10 -25.90 32.96 1.08
N ILE A 11 -25.73 34.18 1.61
CA ILE A 11 -24.41 34.75 1.93
C ILE A 11 -23.72 33.96 3.04
N VAL A 12 -24.44 33.55 4.08
CA VAL A 12 -23.90 32.71 5.16
C VAL A 12 -23.45 31.35 4.62
N PHE A 13 -24.23 30.73 3.72
CA PHE A 13 -23.84 29.47 3.06
C PHE A 13 -22.57 29.62 2.20
N ILE A 14 -22.44 30.70 1.45
CA ILE A 14 -21.25 30.96 0.60
C ILE A 14 -20.00 31.19 1.47
N VAL A 15 -20.11 31.95 2.57
CA VAL A 15 -19.00 32.20 3.50
C VAL A 15 -18.60 30.92 4.23
N CYS A 16 -19.55 30.07 4.64
CA CYS A 16 -19.26 28.76 5.24
C CYS A 16 -18.57 27.81 4.25
N ALA A 17 -18.98 27.80 2.98
CA ALA A 17 -18.35 26.96 1.96
C ALA A 17 -16.93 27.41 1.61
N ALA A 18 -16.66 28.72 1.62
CA ALA A 18 -15.33 29.29 1.33
C ALA A 18 -14.30 29.09 2.46
N GLY A 19 -14.74 28.73 3.67
CA GLY A 19 -13.88 28.48 4.83
C GLY A 19 -13.33 27.05 4.94
N ILE A 20 -13.70 26.14 4.03
CA ILE A 20 -13.23 24.75 4.07
C ILE A 20 -11.81 24.70 3.48
N PRO A 21 -10.77 24.35 4.25
CA PRO A 21 -9.43 24.20 3.73
C PRO A 21 -9.43 23.14 2.63
N GLN A 22 -9.04 23.54 1.42
CA GLN A 22 -8.87 22.63 0.28
C GLN A 22 -7.67 21.73 0.58
N GLN A 23 -7.93 20.49 1.01
CA GLN A 23 -6.88 19.47 1.14
C GLN A 23 -6.40 19.09 -0.26
N HIS A 24 -5.27 19.67 -0.67
CA HIS A 24 -4.62 19.28 -1.91
C HIS A 24 -3.90 17.95 -1.69
N PRO A 25 -4.03 17.00 -2.63
CA PRO A 25 -3.25 15.76 -2.59
C PRO A 25 -1.76 16.08 -2.53
N ARG A 26 -1.02 15.29 -1.76
CA ARG A 26 0.44 15.38 -1.63
C ARG A 26 1.05 14.07 -2.06
N THR A 27 2.09 14.14 -2.88
CA THR A 27 2.88 12.96 -3.23
C THR A 27 3.51 12.36 -1.98
N GLN A 28 3.24 11.08 -1.78
CA GLN A 28 3.83 10.25 -0.74
C GLN A 28 4.49 9.05 -1.41
N ASN A 29 5.66 8.68 -0.90
CA ASN A 29 6.55 7.70 -1.49
C ASN A 29 6.84 6.63 -0.43
N TYR A 30 6.93 5.38 -0.88
CA TYR A 30 7.36 4.27 -0.03
C TYR A 30 8.36 3.40 -0.78
N LYS A 31 9.43 2.98 -0.09
CA LYS A 31 10.44 2.07 -0.64
C LYS A 31 10.72 0.94 0.35
N VAL A 32 10.63 -0.30 -0.14
CA VAL A 32 10.78 -1.52 0.66
C VAL A 32 11.64 -2.54 -0.09
N ARG A 33 12.43 -3.32 0.65
CA ARG A 33 13.21 -4.43 0.11
C ARG A 33 13.29 -5.58 1.08
N GLY A 34 13.65 -6.75 0.57
CA GLY A 34 13.88 -7.94 1.38
C GLY A 34 14.35 -9.14 0.57
N THR A 35 14.43 -10.29 1.22
CA THR A 35 14.74 -11.56 0.58
C THR A 35 13.78 -12.64 1.06
N LEU A 36 13.20 -13.38 0.13
CA LEU A 36 12.29 -14.49 0.42
C LEU A 36 12.99 -15.84 0.21
N LEU A 37 12.74 -16.75 1.13
CA LEU A 37 13.22 -18.13 1.10
C LEU A 37 12.03 -19.08 1.09
N CYS A 38 12.20 -20.25 0.49
CA CYS A 38 11.33 -21.40 0.68
C CYS A 38 12.21 -22.52 1.24
N GLY A 39 12.16 -22.72 2.55
CA GLY A 39 13.09 -23.59 3.26
C GLY A 39 14.52 -23.08 3.20
N LYS A 40 15.41 -23.89 2.63
CA LYS A 40 16.84 -23.57 2.53
C LYS A 40 17.22 -22.89 1.22
N THR A 41 16.29 -22.77 0.29
CA THR A 41 16.52 -22.22 -1.04
C THR A 41 15.90 -20.83 -1.18
N PRO A 42 16.54 -19.91 -1.92
CA PRO A 42 15.88 -18.67 -2.33
C PRO A 42 14.56 -18.93 -3.04
N ALA A 43 13.52 -18.19 -2.66
CA ALA A 43 12.24 -18.23 -3.34
C ALA A 43 12.28 -17.24 -4.51
N LYS A 44 12.62 -17.75 -5.69
CA LYS A 44 12.64 -16.98 -6.94
C LYS A 44 11.25 -16.84 -7.56
N ASP A 45 11.05 -15.81 -8.37
CA ASP A 45 9.84 -15.59 -9.15
C ASP A 45 8.55 -15.47 -8.30
N VAL A 46 8.68 -15.15 -7.01
CA VAL A 46 7.55 -14.80 -6.12
C VAL A 46 7.05 -13.41 -6.49
N HIS A 47 5.76 -13.28 -6.77
CA HIS A 47 5.12 -12.01 -7.07
C HIS A 47 4.96 -11.19 -5.78
N VAL A 48 5.50 -9.98 -5.79
CA VAL A 48 5.49 -9.04 -4.67
C VAL A 48 4.75 -7.78 -5.10
N LYS A 49 3.82 -7.31 -4.28
CA LYS A 49 3.12 -6.03 -4.50
C LYS A 49 3.27 -5.11 -3.30
N LEU A 50 3.56 -3.85 -3.58
CA LEU A 50 3.44 -2.74 -2.67
C LEU A 50 2.14 -2.01 -3.01
N VAL A 51 1.22 -1.93 -2.07
CA VAL A 51 -0.11 -1.32 -2.27
C VAL A 51 -0.40 -0.28 -1.20
N ASP A 52 -1.24 0.67 -1.54
CA ASP A 52 -1.94 1.54 -0.60
C ASP A 52 -3.29 0.91 -0.28
N ASP A 53 -3.52 0.56 0.98
CA ASP A 53 -4.73 -0.16 1.42
C ASP A 53 -5.67 0.80 2.14
N ASP A 54 -6.36 1.65 1.35
CA ASP A 54 -7.20 2.70 1.89
C ASP A 54 -8.52 2.17 2.47
N PHE A 55 -8.87 2.63 3.67
CA PHE A 55 -10.22 2.44 4.21
C PHE A 55 -11.15 3.58 3.75
N GLY A 56 -11.89 3.41 2.65
CA GLY A 56 -12.82 4.46 2.23
C GLY A 56 -13.36 4.38 0.81
N PRO A 57 -13.76 5.54 0.24
CA PRO A 57 -14.18 5.65 -1.17
C PRO A 57 -13.01 5.65 -2.16
N ASP A 58 -11.76 5.71 -1.69
CA ASP A 58 -10.58 5.52 -2.53
C ASP A 58 -10.39 4.04 -2.83
N PRO A 59 -10.18 3.65 -4.10
CA PRO A 59 -9.85 2.28 -4.44
C PRO A 59 -8.39 1.97 -4.09
N ASP A 60 -8.13 0.79 -3.50
CA ASP A 60 -6.78 0.30 -3.20
C ASP A 60 -5.84 0.45 -4.41
N ASP A 61 -4.78 1.25 -4.25
CA ASP A 61 -3.84 1.57 -5.32
C ASP A 61 -2.61 0.65 -5.27
N VAL A 62 -2.31 -0.01 -6.39
CA VAL A 62 -1.00 -0.69 -6.55
C VAL A 62 0.07 0.37 -6.80
N LEU A 63 0.91 0.60 -5.79
CA LEU A 63 2.02 1.55 -5.88
C LEU A 63 3.15 1.01 -6.78
N GLU A 64 3.51 -0.27 -6.60
CA GLU A 64 4.40 -1.01 -7.50
C GLU A 64 4.23 -2.52 -7.33
N ALA A 65 4.54 -3.28 -8.38
CA ALA A 65 4.60 -4.74 -8.35
C ALA A 65 5.87 -5.24 -9.05
N GLY A 66 6.39 -6.37 -8.58
CA GLY A 66 7.58 -7.00 -9.14
C GLY A 66 7.72 -8.45 -8.74
N PHE A 67 8.84 -9.07 -9.11
CA PHE A 67 9.14 -10.45 -8.78
C PHE A 67 10.49 -10.53 -8.07
N THR A 68 10.60 -11.47 -7.13
CA THR A 68 11.89 -11.81 -6.54
C THR A 68 12.84 -12.38 -7.59
N ASP A 69 14.11 -12.01 -7.48
CA ASP A 69 15.16 -12.48 -8.39
C ASP A 69 15.64 -13.90 -8.06
N ARG A 70 16.72 -14.33 -8.74
CA ARG A 70 17.31 -15.67 -8.54
C ARG A 70 17.79 -15.93 -7.11
N ASP A 71 18.12 -14.87 -6.37
CA ASP A 71 18.63 -14.89 -5.01
C ASP A 71 17.50 -14.65 -4.00
N GLY A 72 16.24 -14.61 -4.47
CA GLY A 72 15.03 -14.37 -3.69
C GLY A 72 14.86 -12.92 -3.28
N PHE A 73 15.70 -12.01 -3.81
CA PHE A 73 15.71 -10.61 -3.44
C PHE A 73 14.66 -9.82 -4.22
N PHE A 74 14.04 -8.84 -3.56
CA PHE A 74 13.17 -7.84 -4.18
C PHE A 74 13.45 -6.45 -3.60
N GLU A 75 13.20 -5.42 -4.40
CA GLU A 75 13.14 -4.02 -3.97
C GLU A 75 12.06 -3.32 -4.80
N LEU A 76 11.10 -2.70 -4.11
CA LEU A 76 10.00 -1.93 -4.70
C LEU A 76 10.03 -0.50 -4.14
N ALA A 77 9.77 0.49 -4.99
CA ALA A 77 9.59 1.90 -4.72
C ALA A 77 8.40 2.45 -5.54
N GLY A 78 7.33 2.84 -4.84
CA GLY A 78 6.14 3.41 -5.45
C GLY A 78 5.74 4.75 -4.80
N SER A 79 4.85 5.48 -5.47
CA SER A 79 4.35 6.78 -5.01
C SER A 79 2.92 7.02 -5.46
N THR A 80 2.11 7.66 -4.63
CA THR A 80 0.78 8.14 -4.99
C THR A 80 0.54 9.55 -4.45
N ALA A 81 -0.40 10.28 -5.04
CA ALA A 81 -0.75 11.63 -4.66
C ALA A 81 -2.03 11.60 -3.82
N GLU A 82 -1.86 11.55 -2.50
CA GLU A 82 -2.96 11.31 -1.57
C GLU A 82 -3.30 12.50 -0.67
N ARG A 83 -4.58 12.60 -0.29
CA ARG A 83 -5.02 13.64 0.67
C ARG A 83 -4.71 13.24 2.11
N THR A 84 -4.88 11.96 2.41
CA THR A 84 -4.58 11.31 3.68
C THR A 84 -3.17 10.74 3.67
N THR A 85 -2.72 10.17 4.79
CA THR A 85 -1.49 9.40 4.82
C THR A 85 -1.76 8.05 4.14
N ILE A 86 -0.86 7.59 3.28
CA ILE A 86 -0.96 6.26 2.67
C ILE A 86 -0.84 5.17 3.75
N ASP A 87 -1.50 4.04 3.54
CA ASP A 87 -1.53 2.84 4.39
C ASP A 87 -0.78 1.69 3.68
N PRO A 88 0.57 1.73 3.67
CA PRO A 88 1.39 0.86 2.83
C PRO A 88 1.31 -0.59 3.27
N HIS A 89 0.96 -1.47 2.35
CA HIS A 89 0.94 -2.91 2.55
C HIS A 89 1.84 -3.64 1.57
N LEU A 90 2.46 -4.71 2.04
CA LEU A 90 3.26 -5.62 1.24
C LEU A 90 2.55 -6.95 1.10
N ILE A 91 2.39 -7.40 -0.14
CA ILE A 91 1.72 -8.65 -0.47
C ILE A 91 2.69 -9.59 -1.19
N PHE A 92 2.76 -10.85 -0.76
CA PHE A 92 3.47 -11.92 -1.45
C PHE A 92 2.48 -12.96 -1.96
N TYR A 93 2.64 -13.40 -3.20
CA TYR A 93 1.92 -14.53 -3.78
C TYR A 93 2.90 -15.64 -4.11
N HIS A 94 2.77 -16.80 -3.45
CA HIS A 94 3.75 -17.88 -3.55
C HIS A 94 3.15 -19.27 -3.44
N ASP A 95 3.87 -20.26 -3.98
CA ASP A 95 3.49 -21.67 -3.92
C ASP A 95 4.37 -22.49 -2.95
N CYS A 96 5.16 -21.81 -2.10
CA CYS A 96 6.03 -22.48 -1.13
C CYS A 96 5.22 -23.40 -0.21
N ASN A 97 5.56 -24.70 -0.22
CA ASN A 97 4.84 -25.76 0.49
C ASN A 97 3.33 -25.81 0.21
N ASP A 98 2.87 -25.34 -0.95
CA ASP A 98 1.43 -25.27 -1.29
C ASP A 98 0.92 -26.47 -2.10
N GLY A 99 1.82 -27.39 -2.47
CA GLY A 99 1.47 -28.66 -3.11
C GLY A 99 0.79 -28.47 -4.46
N SER A 100 -0.42 -29.00 -4.62
CA SER A 100 -1.27 -28.86 -5.81
C SER A 100 -2.53 -28.04 -5.53
N THR A 101 -2.48 -27.17 -4.52
CA THR A 101 -3.60 -26.28 -4.18
C THR A 101 -3.80 -25.28 -5.32
N PRO A 102 -5.03 -25.07 -5.79
CA PRO A 102 -5.28 -24.03 -6.79
C PRO A 102 -5.03 -22.66 -6.17
N CYS A 103 -4.44 -21.76 -6.96
CA CYS A 103 -4.14 -20.38 -6.58
C CYS A 103 -2.99 -20.26 -5.58
N GLN A 104 -2.37 -19.10 -5.49
CA GLN A 104 -1.16 -18.95 -4.69
C GLN A 104 -1.51 -18.56 -3.25
N ARG A 105 -0.73 -19.04 -2.29
CA ARG A 105 -0.75 -18.53 -0.91
C ARG A 105 -0.47 -17.03 -0.93
N ARG A 106 -1.28 -16.27 -0.19
CA ARG A 106 -1.22 -14.81 -0.13
C ARG A 106 -0.90 -14.36 1.28
N TRP A 107 0.30 -13.80 1.44
CA TRP A 107 0.69 -13.10 2.66
C TRP A 107 0.49 -11.60 2.46
N LYS A 108 -0.21 -10.93 3.38
CA LYS A 108 -0.38 -9.47 3.38
C LYS A 108 0.03 -8.91 4.74
N PHE A 109 0.85 -7.86 4.71
CA PHE A 109 1.35 -7.20 5.93
C PHE A 109 1.29 -5.69 5.79
N GLU A 110 0.91 -5.04 6.87
CA GLU A 110 1.05 -3.59 7.02
C GLU A 110 2.54 -3.24 7.21
N LEU A 111 2.99 -2.20 6.50
CA LEU A 111 4.34 -1.66 6.63
C LEU A 111 4.33 -0.40 7.52
N PRO A 112 5.40 -0.13 8.28
CA PRO A 112 5.38 0.99 9.21
C PRO A 112 5.35 2.36 8.51
N ASN A 113 4.40 3.22 8.91
CA ASN A 113 4.19 4.54 8.32
C ASN A 113 5.38 5.51 8.46
N HIS A 114 6.31 5.29 9.40
CA HIS A 114 7.46 6.19 9.60
C HIS A 114 8.52 6.12 8.47
N TYR A 115 8.40 5.13 7.58
CA TYR A 115 9.19 5.04 6.34
C TYR A 115 8.56 5.79 5.16
N ILE A 116 7.31 6.25 5.26
CA ILE A 116 6.72 7.12 4.26
C ILE A 116 7.57 8.40 4.15
N THR A 117 7.81 8.82 2.91
CA THR A 117 8.56 10.04 2.60
C THR A 117 7.79 10.90 1.61
N ARG A 118 8.06 12.21 1.63
CA ARG A 118 7.53 13.18 0.68
C ARG A 118 8.66 13.65 -0.23
N ASP A 119 8.34 14.26 -1.37
CA ASP A 119 9.34 14.68 -2.37
C ASP A 119 10.41 15.64 -1.81
N SER A 120 10.10 16.34 -0.73
CA SER A 120 11.03 17.23 -0.01
C SER A 120 11.94 16.52 1.00
N GLU A 121 11.78 15.22 1.22
CA GLU A 121 12.46 14.42 2.23
C GLU A 121 13.42 13.41 1.59
N PRO A 122 14.54 13.08 2.24
CA PRO A 122 15.42 12.01 1.76
C PRO A 122 14.67 10.66 1.78
N PRO A 123 14.78 9.83 0.73
CA PRO A 123 14.14 8.52 0.68
C PRO A 123 14.58 7.63 1.85
N LYS A 124 13.62 6.96 2.47
CA LYS A 124 13.85 5.92 3.47
C LYS A 124 13.53 4.56 2.85
N VAL A 125 14.36 3.57 3.14
CA VAL A 125 14.16 2.20 2.64
C VAL A 125 13.86 1.31 3.83
N MET A 126 12.66 0.71 3.85
CA MET A 126 12.32 -0.34 4.79
C MET A 126 12.96 -1.65 4.33
N ASP A 127 13.88 -2.19 5.12
CA ASP A 127 14.47 -3.50 4.89
C ASP A 127 13.81 -4.53 5.81
N ILE A 128 12.98 -5.42 5.26
CA ILE A 128 12.29 -6.46 6.04
C ILE A 128 13.20 -7.64 6.38
N GLY A 129 14.43 -7.67 5.88
CA GLY A 129 15.38 -8.74 6.06
C GLY A 129 15.02 -10.00 5.25
N LYS A 130 15.21 -11.18 5.87
CA LYS A 130 15.02 -12.49 5.23
C LYS A 130 13.84 -13.23 5.82
N TRP A 131 12.83 -13.54 5.03
CA TRP A 131 11.64 -14.27 5.47
C TRP A 131 11.54 -15.62 4.78
N ASN A 132 11.14 -16.65 5.53
CA ASN A 132 10.93 -17.99 5.00
C ASN A 132 9.42 -18.27 4.85
N LEU A 133 8.99 -18.47 3.61
CA LEU A 133 7.59 -18.67 3.20
C LEU A 133 7.01 -20.03 3.62
N GLU A 134 7.81 -20.90 4.26
CA GLU A 134 7.30 -22.12 4.91
C GLU A 134 6.42 -21.85 6.13
N ALA A 135 6.54 -20.67 6.75
CA ALA A 135 5.70 -20.33 7.90
C ALA A 135 4.21 -20.33 7.49
N LEU A 136 3.32 -20.48 8.47
CA LEU A 136 1.88 -20.32 8.25
C LEU A 136 1.45 -19.07 9.00
N LEU A 137 0.84 -18.12 8.30
CA LEU A 137 0.32 -16.92 8.94
C LEU A 137 -1.11 -17.16 9.43
N PRO A 138 -1.44 -16.68 10.64
CA PRO A 138 -2.84 -16.62 11.05
C PRO A 138 -3.65 -15.79 10.05
N GLY A 139 -4.72 -16.36 9.49
CA GLY A 139 -5.58 -15.67 8.53
C GLY A 139 -5.03 -15.58 7.10
N GLU A 140 -3.99 -16.36 6.77
CA GLU A 140 -3.53 -16.53 5.39
C GLU A 140 -4.67 -16.96 4.45
N SER A 141 -4.67 -16.41 3.24
CA SER A 141 -5.64 -16.72 2.19
C SER A 141 -4.94 -17.25 0.93
N HIS A 142 -5.71 -17.74 -0.03
CA HIS A 142 -5.24 -18.04 -1.39
C HIS A 142 -5.88 -17.06 -2.38
N ASP A 143 -5.12 -16.67 -3.42
CA ASP A 143 -5.57 -15.72 -4.44
C ASP A 143 -5.10 -16.15 -5.83
N CYS A 144 -6.02 -16.10 -6.80
CA CYS A 144 -5.82 -16.50 -8.19
C CYS A 144 -5.75 -15.31 -9.14
N LEU A 145 -6.13 -14.12 -8.66
CA LEU A 145 -6.37 -12.92 -9.45
C LEU A 145 -5.48 -11.79 -8.92
N HIS A 146 -4.18 -11.95 -9.15
CA HIS A 146 -3.17 -11.00 -8.74
C HIS A 146 -2.43 -10.39 -9.95
#